data_AF-A0A4Q7P5R2-F1
#
_entry.id   AF-A0A4Q7P5R2-F1
#
_cell.length_a   1.000
_cell.length_b   1.000
_cell.length_c   1.000
_cell.angle_alpha   90.00
_cell.angle_beta   90.00
_cell.angle_gamma   90.00
#
_symmetry.space_group_name_H-M   'P 1'
#
loop_
_entity.id
_entity.type
_entity.pdbx_description
1 polymer ?
#
loop_
_entity_poly.entity_id
_entity_poly.type
_entity_poly.pdbx_seq_one_letter_code
_entity_poly.pdbx_strand_id
1 'polypeptide(L)'
;MKKNTPVFSRRKFLGTSLLSAASLSFIPGLSSAKNSLLASAEDIHQIRLGFIGVGRQAMGILNGMMRIPGVEVLACADVYEIKRERFKLRVNRIANELGKASPNVNVYANYKELLERPDIDAVVIASPDHWHALMAIDACNAGKDVYLEKPLTLTIYEGQKLVEAVRANSTVLAVGSQQRSDLNFQHAARMVLRGRIGKVQKVLVHVGQPEHPRRYDLEKQQVPKGLDWKAWLGPLPEMHFNEQLNPPISLDPEENEKLWGAWRWFKETGGGYMTDWGAHMFDIAQWGLGMDRSGPIKVIPAADGKPLTYQYANGVEMIVGPFDEGRQGVKFIGDKGWIKVSRGNFDSSDESLKPTMERPALGYPPHYWDFIDSVIKRKDPIVPVEVGHSTCVVCTIGNIAHELGRPLDWDPVNQTFPNDWEARARLHYNYENGYKL
;
A
#
# COMPACT_ATOMS: atom_id res chain seq x y z
N MET A 1 10.25 59.17 15.90
CA MET A 1 10.91 58.65 17.13
C MET A 1 10.41 57.22 17.35
N LYS A 2 11.27 56.21 17.12
CA LYS A 2 11.73 55.21 18.13
C LYS A 2 10.59 54.59 18.97
N LYS A 3 10.20 53.34 18.67
CA LYS A 3 10.74 52.06 19.21
C LYS A 3 10.01 51.63 20.49
N ASN A 4 9.37 50.45 20.48
CA ASN A 4 9.81 49.25 21.23
C ASN A 4 8.67 48.25 21.50
N THR A 5 8.92 47.02 21.08
CA THR A 5 8.34 45.74 21.49
C THR A 5 8.61 45.47 22.98
N PRO A 6 7.73 44.80 23.74
CA PRO A 6 8.06 44.29 25.06
C PRO A 6 8.77 42.94 24.97
N VAL A 7 10.00 42.93 25.51
CA VAL A 7 10.81 41.75 25.83
C VAL A 7 10.38 41.24 27.19
N PHE A 8 9.94 39.98 27.30
CA PHE A 8 9.81 39.33 28.61
C PHE A 8 11.09 38.55 28.95
N SER A 9 11.68 38.99 30.07
CA SER A 9 12.96 38.57 30.62
C SER A 9 12.85 37.29 31.46
N ARG A 10 13.90 36.46 31.39
CA ARG A 10 14.14 35.28 32.22
C ARG A 10 14.72 35.68 33.59
N ARG A 11 14.08 35.24 34.69
CA ARG A 11 14.63 34.82 36.02
C ARG A 11 13.81 35.32 37.21
N LYS A 12 13.23 34.37 37.94
CA LYS A 12 13.03 34.30 39.41
C LYS A 12 12.33 32.94 39.66
N PHE A 13 12.60 32.13 40.67
CA PHE A 13 13.40 32.25 41.89
C PHE A 13 13.44 30.84 42.51
N LEU A 14 14.57 30.44 43.10
CA LEU A 14 14.75 29.21 43.89
C LEU A 14 14.27 29.42 45.34
N GLY A 15 13.79 28.35 45.98
CA GLY A 15 13.68 28.23 47.45
C GLY A 15 12.64 27.18 47.86
N THR A 16 12.95 25.87 47.92
CA THR A 16 13.49 25.07 49.05
C THR A 16 12.65 24.97 50.33
N SER A 17 12.15 23.76 50.61
CA SER A 17 12.07 23.05 51.92
C SER A 17 11.68 21.58 51.60
N LEU A 18 12.57 20.56 51.63
CA LEU A 18 13.07 19.75 52.76
C LEU A 18 11.91 19.28 53.68
N LEU A 19 11.74 18.03 54.13
CA LEU A 19 12.37 16.71 54.00
C LEU A 19 11.38 15.72 54.65
N SER A 20 11.15 14.56 54.06
CA SER A 20 10.66 13.37 54.79
C SER A 20 11.13 12.14 54.01
N ALA A 21 12.24 11.56 54.48
CA ALA A 21 12.81 10.33 53.98
C ALA A 21 12.20 9.14 54.73
N ALA A 22 11.85 8.08 53.99
CA ALA A 22 12.31 6.70 54.20
C ALA A 22 11.29 5.67 53.67
N SER A 23 11.60 5.07 52.51
CA SER A 23 11.56 3.60 52.29
C SER A 23 11.77 3.26 50.81
N LEU A 24 12.93 2.65 50.49
CA LEU A 24 13.11 1.39 49.72
C LEU A 24 12.30 1.24 48.40
N SER A 25 12.81 0.95 47.20
CA SER A 25 14.01 0.24 46.75
C SER A 25 14.11 0.32 45.21
N PHE A 26 15.33 0.28 44.67
CA PHE A 26 15.71 -0.18 43.32
C PHE A 26 14.77 0.08 42.13
N ILE A 27 15.04 1.14 41.37
CA ILE A 27 14.87 1.14 39.91
C ILE A 27 16.20 1.54 39.28
N PRO A 28 16.97 0.61 38.69
CA PRO A 28 18.02 0.97 37.75
C PRO A 28 17.36 1.50 36.47
N GLY A 29 17.64 2.73 36.06
CA GLY A 29 17.32 3.19 34.70
C GLY A 29 16.72 4.58 34.55
N LEU A 30 16.42 5.33 35.61
CA LEU A 30 16.11 6.76 35.47
C LEU A 30 17.37 7.61 35.55
N SER A 31 18.14 7.60 34.46
CA SER A 31 19.15 8.63 34.22
C SER A 31 18.82 9.37 32.93
N SER A 32 18.37 10.62 33.11
CA SER A 32 18.51 11.74 32.18
C SER A 32 18.19 11.48 30.70
N ALA A 33 16.90 11.61 30.34
CA ALA A 33 16.49 11.96 28.98
C ALA A 33 16.99 13.39 28.64
N LYS A 34 18.21 13.48 28.13
CA LYS A 34 18.72 14.64 27.40
C LYS A 34 19.08 14.16 25.99
N ASN A 35 18.32 14.64 25.00
CA ASN A 35 18.63 14.65 23.58
C ASN A 35 19.35 13.41 23.01
N SER A 36 18.58 12.38 22.62
CA SER A 36 19.05 11.29 21.77
C SER A 36 18.22 11.16 20.47
N LEU A 37 17.80 12.28 19.88
CA LEU A 37 17.10 12.28 18.58
C LEU A 37 18.05 12.34 17.37
N LEU A 38 19.36 12.23 17.60
CA LEU A 38 20.32 11.92 16.56
C LEU A 38 20.90 10.56 16.92
N ALA A 39 20.39 9.52 16.25
CA ALA A 39 21.12 8.26 16.17
C ALA A 39 22.55 8.60 15.77
N SER A 40 23.54 8.07 16.49
CA SER A 40 24.92 8.22 16.07
C SER A 40 25.07 7.59 14.68
N ALA A 41 25.98 8.08 13.84
CA ALA A 41 26.18 7.51 12.50
C ALA A 41 26.53 6.00 12.54
N GLU A 42 26.96 5.48 13.69
CA GLU A 42 27.26 4.07 13.96
C GLU A 42 25.99 3.21 14.24
N ASP A 43 24.85 3.83 14.56
CA ASP A 43 23.57 3.15 14.83
C ASP A 43 22.64 3.05 13.60
N ILE A 44 23.05 3.59 12.44
CA ILE A 44 22.25 3.57 11.22
C ILE A 44 22.46 2.24 10.51
N HIS A 45 21.52 1.31 10.67
CA HIS A 45 21.47 0.09 9.86
C HIS A 45 21.31 0.45 8.38
N GLN A 46 22.30 0.05 7.57
CA GLN A 46 22.22 0.19 6.12
C GLN A 46 21.26 -0.86 5.55
N ILE A 47 20.29 -0.42 4.74
CA ILE A 47 19.38 -1.28 3.98
C ILE A 47 19.59 -1.01 2.50
N ARG A 48 19.98 -2.03 1.75
CA ARG A 48 20.29 -1.98 0.32
C ARG A 48 19.12 -2.51 -0.49
N LEU A 49 18.57 -1.66 -1.35
CA LEU A 49 17.35 -1.91 -2.10
C LEU A 49 17.61 -2.21 -3.58
N GLY A 50 16.85 -3.16 -4.10
CA GLY A 50 16.60 -3.33 -5.54
C GLY A 50 15.17 -2.89 -5.91
N PHE A 51 14.96 -2.36 -7.11
CA PHE A 51 13.63 -1.98 -7.60
C PHE A 51 13.20 -2.84 -8.78
N ILE A 52 12.00 -3.41 -8.76
CA ILE A 52 11.43 -4.23 -9.82
C ILE A 52 10.16 -3.55 -10.34
N GLY A 53 10.14 -3.25 -11.64
CA GLY A 53 9.12 -2.40 -12.27
C GLY A 53 9.38 -0.92 -11.95
N VAL A 54 10.08 -0.21 -12.84
CA VAL A 54 10.49 1.19 -12.64
C VAL A 54 9.69 2.18 -13.49
N GLY A 55 8.38 1.90 -13.58
CA GLY A 55 7.37 2.80 -14.12
C GLY A 55 7.12 4.03 -13.25
N ARG A 56 6.04 4.75 -13.54
CA ARG A 56 5.71 6.03 -12.90
C ARG A 56 5.64 5.98 -11.37
N GLN A 57 4.95 4.99 -10.80
CA GLN A 57 4.75 4.86 -9.34
C GLN A 57 6.07 4.69 -8.59
N ALA A 58 6.98 3.87 -9.13
CA ALA A 58 8.30 3.60 -8.53
C ALA A 58 9.13 4.87 -8.27
N MET A 59 8.84 5.96 -8.98
CA MET A 59 9.62 7.19 -8.94
C MET A 59 9.29 8.02 -7.70
N GLY A 60 8.02 8.01 -7.29
CA GLY A 60 7.60 8.57 -6.01
C GLY A 60 8.13 7.76 -4.83
N ILE A 61 8.13 6.42 -4.95
CA ILE A 61 8.69 5.52 -3.93
C ILE A 61 10.19 5.73 -3.81
N LEU A 62 10.92 5.76 -4.92
CA LEU A 62 12.35 6.01 -4.99
C LEU A 62 12.74 7.31 -4.27
N ASN A 63 12.05 8.41 -4.61
CA ASN A 63 12.30 9.71 -3.98
C ASN A 63 12.04 9.69 -2.47
N GLY A 64 11.04 8.96 -2.00
CA GLY A 64 10.76 8.84 -0.57
C GLY A 64 11.79 7.96 0.16
N MET A 65 12.14 6.81 -0.39
CA MET A 65 13.05 5.83 0.24
C MET A 65 14.49 6.32 0.29
N MET A 66 15.02 6.95 -0.77
CA MET A 66 16.41 7.47 -0.78
C MET A 66 16.67 8.58 0.26
N ARG A 67 15.61 9.20 0.78
CA ARG A 67 15.68 10.24 1.83
C ARG A 67 15.68 9.67 3.24
N ILE A 68 15.43 8.37 3.39
CA ILE A 68 15.54 7.69 4.67
C ILE A 68 17.04 7.48 4.96
N PRO A 69 17.55 7.91 6.14
CA PRO A 69 18.92 7.61 6.53
C PRO A 69 19.18 6.10 6.55
N GLY A 70 20.31 5.66 6.00
CA GLY A 70 20.68 4.24 5.91
C GLY A 70 20.15 3.51 4.68
N VAL A 71 19.27 4.11 3.88
CA VAL A 71 18.80 3.46 2.64
C VAL A 71 19.72 3.74 1.46
N GLU A 72 20.12 2.68 0.78
CA GLU A 72 20.90 2.70 -0.47
C GLU A 72 20.16 1.95 -1.58
N VAL A 73 20.28 2.42 -2.83
CA VAL A 73 19.66 1.80 -3.99
C VAL A 73 20.76 1.28 -4.90
N LEU A 74 20.82 -0.04 -5.10
CA LEU A 74 21.92 -0.70 -5.82
C LEU A 74 21.54 -1.17 -7.23
N ALA A 75 20.26 -1.47 -7.45
CA ALA A 75 19.82 -2.04 -8.71
C ALA A 75 18.38 -1.71 -9.08
N CYS A 76 18.07 -1.80 -10.37
CA CYS A 76 16.69 -1.94 -10.82
C CYS A 76 16.52 -2.95 -11.96
N ALA A 77 15.29 -3.43 -12.12
CA ALA A 77 14.86 -4.30 -13.20
C ALA A 77 13.54 -3.81 -13.80
N ASP A 78 13.47 -3.76 -15.13
CA ASP A 78 12.25 -3.48 -15.90
C ASP A 78 12.44 -4.02 -17.32
N VAL A 79 11.38 -4.53 -17.92
CA VAL A 79 11.41 -5.07 -19.29
C VAL A 79 11.55 -3.99 -20.36
N TYR A 80 11.41 -2.71 -20.00
CA TYR A 80 11.56 -1.58 -20.91
C TYR A 80 12.86 -0.79 -20.63
N GLU A 81 13.78 -0.82 -21.59
CA GLU A 81 15.08 -0.16 -21.54
C GLU A 81 15.03 1.31 -21.09
N ILE A 82 14.19 2.11 -21.74
CA ILE A 82 14.10 3.55 -21.46
C ILE A 82 13.72 3.84 -19.98
N LYS A 83 12.92 2.97 -19.35
CA LYS A 83 12.53 3.13 -17.93
C LYS A 83 13.70 2.82 -16.99
N ARG A 84 14.55 1.85 -17.34
CA ARG A 84 15.79 1.56 -16.61
C ARG A 84 16.75 2.74 -16.69
N GLU A 85 16.90 3.33 -17.87
CA GLU A 85 17.73 4.54 -18.06
C GLU A 85 17.24 5.71 -17.21
N ARG A 86 15.93 5.99 -17.25
CA ARG A 86 15.32 7.02 -16.40
C ARG A 86 15.57 6.79 -14.91
N PHE A 87 15.46 5.53 -14.46
CA PHE A 87 15.68 5.19 -13.07
C PHE A 87 17.10 5.58 -12.64
N LYS A 88 18.13 5.23 -13.43
CA LYS A 88 19.52 5.64 -13.14
C LYS A 88 19.66 7.17 -13.05
N LEU A 89 19.06 7.89 -13.99
CA LEU A 89 19.10 9.36 -13.99
C LEU A 89 18.44 9.96 -12.74
N ARG A 90 17.27 9.43 -12.33
CA ARG A 90 16.57 9.92 -11.13
C ARG A 90 17.30 9.56 -9.84
N VAL A 91 17.92 8.39 -9.75
CA VAL A 91 18.78 8.03 -8.61
C VAL A 91 19.93 9.05 -8.48
N ASN A 92 20.65 9.34 -9.57
CA ASN A 92 21.75 10.31 -9.55
C ASN A 92 21.27 11.72 -9.17
N ARG A 93 20.11 12.14 -9.69
CA ARG A 93 19.50 13.43 -9.34
C ARG A 93 19.21 13.53 -7.84
N ILE A 94 18.52 12.53 -7.28
CA ILE A 94 18.17 12.52 -5.85
C ILE A 94 19.42 12.45 -4.98
N ALA A 95 20.44 11.67 -5.38
CA ALA A 95 21.72 11.61 -4.67
C ALA A 95 22.40 13.00 -4.63
N ASN A 96 22.44 13.70 -5.77
CA ASN A 96 23.01 15.04 -5.85
C ASN A 96 22.23 16.06 -4.99
N GLU A 97 20.89 16.02 -5.00
CA GLU A 97 20.04 16.84 -4.13
C GLU A 97 20.30 16.60 -2.64
N LEU A 98 20.67 15.37 -2.28
CA LEU A 98 21.02 14.97 -0.92
C LEU A 98 22.49 15.23 -0.56
N GLY A 99 23.29 15.79 -1.48
CA GLY A 99 24.73 15.99 -1.28
C GLY A 99 25.52 14.67 -1.18
N LYS A 100 24.99 13.58 -1.73
CA LYS A 100 25.63 12.25 -1.76
C LYS A 100 26.31 12.02 -3.10
N ALA A 101 27.32 11.16 -3.11
CA ALA A 101 27.91 10.67 -4.37
C ALA A 101 26.84 9.94 -5.20
N SER A 102 26.89 10.11 -6.52
CA SER A 102 26.02 9.38 -7.44
C SER A 102 26.29 7.87 -7.31
N PRO A 103 25.30 7.05 -6.90
CA PRO A 103 25.52 5.63 -6.70
C PRO A 103 25.62 4.90 -8.03
N ASN A 104 26.40 3.81 -8.05
CA ASN A 104 26.46 2.94 -9.21
C ASN A 104 25.26 1.97 -9.19
N VAL A 105 24.24 2.26 -9.99
CA VAL A 105 23.03 1.43 -10.09
C VAL A 105 23.16 0.47 -11.27
N ASN A 106 23.13 -0.84 -10.99
CA ASN A 106 23.04 -1.87 -12.01
C ASN A 106 21.61 -1.99 -12.53
N VAL A 107 21.45 -2.24 -13.84
CA VAL A 107 20.14 -2.35 -14.48
C VAL A 107 19.99 -3.69 -15.16
N TYR A 108 18.84 -4.31 -15.00
CA TYR A 108 18.55 -5.65 -15.50
C TYR A 108 17.27 -5.66 -16.33
N ALA A 109 17.27 -6.38 -17.46
CA ALA A 109 16.04 -6.61 -18.22
C ALA A 109 15.16 -7.67 -17.54
N ASN A 110 15.78 -8.65 -16.87
CA ASN A 110 15.13 -9.70 -16.12
C ASN A 110 15.33 -9.48 -14.61
N TYR A 111 14.24 -9.46 -13.85
CA TYR A 111 14.31 -9.22 -12.41
C TYR A 111 14.97 -10.38 -11.64
N LYS A 112 15.02 -11.58 -12.20
CA LYS A 112 15.64 -12.73 -11.54
C LYS A 112 17.15 -12.53 -11.35
N GLU A 113 17.82 -11.90 -12.31
CA GLU A 113 19.24 -11.52 -12.19
C GLU A 113 19.48 -10.50 -11.07
N LEU A 114 18.50 -9.61 -10.82
CA LEU A 114 18.55 -8.70 -9.66
C LEU A 114 18.39 -9.48 -8.35
N LEU A 115 17.49 -10.46 -8.28
CA LEU A 115 17.25 -11.26 -7.09
C LEU A 115 18.45 -12.15 -6.71
N GLU A 116 19.28 -12.55 -7.68
CA GLU A 116 20.51 -13.32 -7.47
C GLU A 116 21.60 -12.53 -6.72
N ARG A 117 21.46 -11.21 -6.58
CA ARG A 117 22.45 -10.36 -5.90
C ARG A 117 22.47 -10.57 -4.39
N PRO A 118 23.56 -11.07 -3.79
CA PRO A 118 23.63 -11.30 -2.34
C PRO A 118 23.74 -10.01 -1.53
N ASP A 119 24.08 -8.89 -2.18
CA ASP A 119 24.24 -7.57 -1.55
C ASP A 119 22.96 -6.72 -1.53
N ILE A 120 21.84 -7.24 -2.05
CA ILE A 120 20.51 -6.63 -1.90
C ILE A 120 19.81 -7.27 -0.71
N ASP A 121 19.37 -6.43 0.24
CA ASP A 121 18.66 -6.88 1.45
C ASP A 121 17.16 -7.02 1.19
N ALA A 122 16.59 -6.08 0.42
CA ALA A 122 15.16 -6.02 0.14
C ALA A 122 14.85 -5.48 -1.26
N VAL A 123 13.65 -5.77 -1.76
CA VAL A 123 13.16 -5.29 -3.05
C VAL A 123 11.89 -4.48 -2.94
N VAL A 124 11.77 -3.48 -3.81
CA VAL A 124 10.56 -2.70 -4.05
C VAL A 124 9.94 -3.19 -5.36
N ILE A 125 8.71 -3.70 -5.31
CA ILE A 125 7.97 -4.19 -6.48
C ILE A 125 6.84 -3.21 -6.79
N ALA A 126 6.93 -2.57 -7.95
CA ALA A 126 5.95 -1.60 -8.47
C ALA A 126 5.59 -1.89 -9.94
N SER A 127 5.47 -3.18 -10.27
CA SER A 127 5.02 -3.68 -11.57
C SER A 127 3.49 -3.61 -11.72
N PRO A 128 2.91 -4.02 -12.86
CA PRO A 128 1.48 -4.28 -12.96
C PRO A 128 0.99 -5.43 -12.07
N ASP A 129 -0.31 -5.43 -11.74
CA ASP A 129 -0.94 -6.35 -10.78
C ASP A 129 -0.71 -7.83 -11.11
N HIS A 130 -0.75 -8.19 -12.41
CA HIS A 130 -0.57 -9.57 -12.88
C HIS A 130 0.83 -10.15 -12.63
N TRP A 131 1.80 -9.32 -12.25
CA TRP A 131 3.17 -9.73 -11.94
C TRP A 131 3.47 -9.80 -10.45
N HIS A 132 2.65 -9.18 -9.60
CA HIS A 132 2.97 -9.00 -8.18
C HIS A 132 3.27 -10.32 -7.46
N ALA A 133 2.40 -11.32 -7.62
CA ALA A 133 2.53 -12.59 -6.92
C ALA A 133 3.82 -13.33 -7.30
N LEU A 134 4.08 -13.48 -8.61
CA LEU A 134 5.27 -14.15 -9.13
C LEU A 134 6.56 -13.46 -8.64
N MET A 135 6.65 -12.14 -8.80
CA MET A 135 7.85 -11.39 -8.40
C MET A 135 8.07 -11.42 -6.89
N ALA A 136 7.00 -11.31 -6.10
CA ALA A 136 7.10 -11.31 -4.65
C ALA A 136 7.43 -12.70 -4.09
N ILE A 137 6.86 -13.78 -4.65
CA ILE A 137 7.20 -15.16 -4.28
C ILE A 137 8.66 -15.46 -4.64
N ASP A 138 9.10 -15.10 -5.86
CA ASP A 138 10.50 -15.25 -6.26
C ASP A 138 11.45 -14.46 -5.34
N ALA A 139 11.06 -13.25 -4.91
CA ALA A 139 11.82 -12.46 -3.94
C ALA A 139 11.89 -13.12 -2.55
N CYS A 140 10.77 -13.67 -2.06
CA CYS A 140 10.75 -14.43 -0.81
C CYS A 140 11.72 -15.62 -0.87
N ASN A 141 11.66 -16.39 -1.97
CA ASN A 141 12.51 -17.56 -2.19
C ASN A 141 14.00 -17.19 -2.34
N ALA A 142 14.29 -15.98 -2.85
CA ALA A 142 15.65 -15.43 -2.91
C ALA A 142 16.12 -14.82 -1.57
N GLY A 143 15.34 -14.95 -0.50
CA GLY A 143 15.66 -14.43 0.83
C GLY A 143 15.64 -12.90 0.93
N LYS A 144 14.84 -12.23 0.08
CA LYS A 144 14.70 -10.76 0.07
C LYS A 144 13.44 -10.34 0.81
N ASP A 145 13.53 -9.32 1.64
CA ASP A 145 12.32 -8.64 2.15
C ASP A 145 11.66 -7.82 1.04
N VAL A 146 10.37 -7.54 1.18
CA VAL A 146 9.56 -7.04 0.07
C VAL A 146 8.72 -5.85 0.49
N TYR A 147 8.89 -4.72 -0.22
CA TYR A 147 7.85 -3.70 -0.31
C TYR A 147 7.09 -3.93 -1.61
N LEU A 148 5.78 -4.20 -1.53
CA LEU A 148 4.95 -4.52 -2.69
C LEU A 148 3.84 -3.48 -2.83
N GLU A 149 3.79 -2.78 -3.96
CA GLU A 149 2.68 -1.87 -4.24
C GLU A 149 1.33 -2.59 -4.28
N LYS A 150 0.28 -1.85 -3.97
CA LYS A 150 -1.10 -2.33 -3.97
C LYS A 150 -1.72 -2.28 -5.38
N PRO A 151 -2.75 -3.09 -5.68
CA PRO A 151 -3.28 -4.21 -4.88
C PRO A 151 -2.24 -5.34 -4.71
N LEU A 152 -2.36 -6.14 -3.65
CA LEU A 152 -1.35 -7.16 -3.31
C LEU A 152 -1.16 -8.17 -4.46
N THR A 153 -2.25 -8.66 -5.05
CA THR A 153 -2.26 -9.64 -6.13
C THR A 153 -3.42 -9.39 -7.09
N LEU A 154 -3.42 -10.02 -8.26
CA LEU A 154 -4.55 -9.93 -9.19
C LEU A 154 -5.69 -10.87 -8.77
N THR A 155 -5.35 -12.03 -8.22
CA THR A 155 -6.31 -13.07 -7.83
C THR A 155 -6.21 -13.45 -6.36
N ILE A 156 -7.26 -14.12 -5.84
CA ILE A 156 -7.29 -14.59 -4.46
C ILE A 156 -6.31 -15.75 -4.26
N TYR A 157 -6.23 -16.67 -5.22
CA TYR A 157 -5.31 -17.81 -5.14
C TYR A 157 -3.83 -17.36 -5.10
N GLU A 158 -3.47 -16.36 -5.90
CA GLU A 158 -2.14 -15.73 -5.82
C GLU A 158 -1.84 -15.17 -4.44
N GLY A 159 -2.81 -14.48 -3.82
CA GLY A 159 -2.65 -13.92 -2.48
C GLY A 159 -2.48 -15.01 -1.42
N GLN A 160 -3.20 -16.13 -1.53
CA GLN A 160 -3.01 -17.30 -0.68
C GLN A 160 -1.58 -17.85 -0.78
N LYS A 161 -1.07 -18.02 -2.01
CA LYS A 161 0.30 -18.49 -2.26
C LYS A 161 1.37 -17.52 -1.79
N LEU A 162 1.13 -16.23 -1.92
CA LEU A 162 2.05 -15.22 -1.42
C LEU A 162 2.10 -15.21 0.13
N VAL A 163 0.96 -15.36 0.82
CA VAL A 163 0.94 -15.50 2.28
C VAL A 163 1.75 -16.73 2.72
N GLU A 164 1.54 -17.88 2.07
CA GLU A 164 2.32 -19.10 2.32
C GLU A 164 3.83 -18.85 2.15
N ALA A 165 4.24 -18.27 1.03
CA ALA A 165 5.65 -18.01 0.71
C ALA A 165 6.32 -17.04 1.69
N VAL A 166 5.65 -15.96 2.05
CA VAL A 166 6.16 -14.98 3.03
C VAL A 166 6.42 -15.63 4.38
N ARG A 167 5.50 -16.47 4.85
CA ARG A 167 5.63 -17.14 6.16
C ARG A 167 6.64 -18.28 6.12
N ALA A 168 6.71 -19.04 5.04
CA ALA A 168 7.70 -20.10 4.85
C ALA A 168 9.15 -19.54 4.85
N ASN A 169 9.36 -18.36 4.28
CA ASN A 169 10.69 -17.74 4.18
C ASN A 169 10.98 -16.73 5.31
N SER A 170 10.07 -16.54 6.27
CA SER A 170 10.18 -15.52 7.32
C SER A 170 10.43 -14.10 6.77
N THR A 171 9.88 -13.81 5.59
CA THR A 171 10.05 -12.55 4.87
C THR A 171 9.25 -11.43 5.55
N VAL A 172 9.85 -10.25 5.68
CA VAL A 172 9.10 -9.03 6.00
C VAL A 172 8.52 -8.51 4.69
N LEU A 173 7.19 -8.57 4.56
CA LEU A 173 6.47 -8.00 3.42
C LEU A 173 5.58 -6.85 3.88
N ALA A 174 5.83 -5.64 3.36
CA ALA A 174 4.97 -4.48 3.52
C ALA A 174 4.18 -4.21 2.24
N VAL A 175 2.87 -4.04 2.39
CA VAL A 175 2.00 -3.65 1.27
C VAL A 175 1.95 -2.12 1.19
N GLY A 176 1.97 -1.58 -0.04
CA GLY A 176 1.98 -0.15 -0.38
C GLY A 176 0.71 0.65 0.00
N SER A 177 0.02 0.26 1.08
CA SER A 177 -1.20 0.87 1.61
C SER A 177 -0.91 2.17 2.39
N GLN A 178 -0.42 3.19 1.67
CA GLN A 178 0.03 4.47 2.24
C GLN A 178 -1.02 5.16 3.13
N GLN A 179 -2.32 4.98 2.87
CA GLN A 179 -3.39 5.59 3.67
C GLN A 179 -3.39 5.12 5.13
N ARG A 180 -2.85 3.94 5.46
CA ARG A 180 -2.70 3.51 6.87
C ARG A 180 -1.63 4.30 7.64
N SER A 181 -0.79 5.05 6.95
CA SER A 181 0.21 5.95 7.55
C SER A 181 -0.24 7.42 7.60
N ASP A 182 -1.45 7.72 7.12
CA ASP A 182 -2.02 9.07 7.14
C ASP A 182 -2.89 9.28 8.39
N LEU A 183 -2.64 10.38 9.11
CA LEU A 183 -3.22 10.61 10.44
C LEU A 183 -4.74 10.69 10.45
N ASN A 184 -5.38 11.18 9.39
CA ASN A 184 -6.84 11.26 9.35
C ASN A 184 -7.44 9.84 9.31
N PHE A 185 -6.86 8.97 8.49
CA PHE A 185 -7.28 7.58 8.39
C PHE A 185 -6.96 6.79 9.67
N GLN A 186 -5.76 6.99 10.25
CA GLN A 186 -5.39 6.37 11.53
C GLN A 186 -6.34 6.78 12.66
N HIS A 187 -6.68 8.06 12.73
CA HIS A 187 -7.60 8.58 13.74
C HIS A 187 -9.01 8.04 13.52
N ALA A 188 -9.51 8.05 12.28
CA ALA A 188 -10.83 7.49 11.94
C ALA A 188 -10.95 6.03 12.38
N ALA A 189 -10.03 5.16 11.93
CA ALA A 189 -10.05 3.74 12.29
C ALA A 189 -9.96 3.56 13.81
N ARG A 190 -9.09 4.30 14.51
CA ARG A 190 -8.97 4.24 15.97
C ARG A 190 -10.25 4.66 16.69
N MET A 191 -10.94 5.70 16.25
CA MET A 191 -12.20 6.13 16.87
C MET A 191 -13.30 5.09 16.69
N VAL A 192 -13.39 4.48 15.51
CA VAL A 192 -14.35 3.40 15.22
C VAL A 192 -14.04 2.17 16.08
N LEU A 193 -12.80 1.69 16.07
CA LEU A 193 -12.35 0.53 16.86
C LEU A 193 -12.54 0.72 18.37
N ARG A 194 -12.42 1.97 18.87
CA ARG A 194 -12.68 2.31 20.28
C ARG A 194 -14.15 2.50 20.62
N GLY A 195 -15.07 2.24 19.68
CA GLY A 195 -16.52 2.35 19.88
C GLY A 195 -17.02 3.78 20.08
N ARG A 196 -16.28 4.80 19.58
CA ARG A 196 -16.65 6.22 19.79
C ARG A 196 -17.89 6.64 19.00
N ILE A 197 -18.23 5.89 17.95
CA ILE A 197 -19.51 6.01 17.22
C ILE A 197 -20.54 4.95 17.63
N GLY A 198 -20.29 4.21 18.73
CA GLY A 198 -21.15 3.14 19.21
C GLY A 198 -21.09 1.88 18.35
N LYS A 199 -22.20 1.13 18.26
CA LYS A 199 -22.27 -0.08 17.43
C LYS A 199 -22.34 0.34 15.96
N VAL A 200 -21.33 -0.03 15.17
CA VAL A 200 -21.33 0.18 13.72
C VAL A 200 -22.48 -0.61 13.10
N GLN A 201 -23.29 0.06 12.29
CA GLN A 201 -24.42 -0.54 11.58
C GLN A 201 -24.14 -0.66 10.08
N LYS A 202 -23.46 0.35 9.52
CA LYS A 202 -23.25 0.47 8.08
C LYS A 202 -21.93 1.16 7.78
N VAL A 203 -21.28 0.74 6.70
CA VAL A 203 -20.12 1.42 6.12
C VAL A 203 -20.43 1.77 4.67
N LEU A 204 -20.20 3.01 4.26
CA LEU A 204 -20.28 3.42 2.86
C LEU A 204 -18.87 3.56 2.30
N VAL A 205 -18.62 3.01 1.12
CA VAL A 205 -17.32 3.01 0.46
C VAL A 205 -17.47 3.55 -0.96
N HIS A 206 -16.69 4.57 -1.31
CA HIS A 206 -16.65 5.11 -2.67
C HIS A 206 -15.25 4.96 -3.25
N VAL A 207 -15.12 4.10 -4.27
CA VAL A 207 -13.86 3.82 -4.96
C VAL A 207 -13.67 4.61 -6.24
N GLY A 208 -14.69 5.34 -6.73
CA GLY A 208 -14.70 5.94 -8.07
C GLY A 208 -15.64 5.20 -9.02
N GLN A 209 -15.78 5.71 -10.24
CA GLN A 209 -16.68 5.19 -11.27
C GLN A 209 -15.96 5.15 -12.63
N PRO A 210 -16.22 4.15 -13.49
CA PRO A 210 -16.96 2.91 -13.21
C PRO A 210 -16.18 2.00 -12.24
N GLU A 211 -16.84 1.26 -11.34
CA GLU A 211 -16.12 0.47 -10.34
C GLU A 211 -15.39 -0.73 -10.96
N HIS A 212 -16.10 -1.46 -11.81
CA HIS A 212 -15.68 -2.77 -12.31
C HIS A 212 -14.80 -2.67 -13.56
N PRO A 213 -13.90 -3.63 -13.79
CA PRO A 213 -13.06 -3.64 -14.98
C PRO A 213 -13.92 -3.90 -16.24
N ARG A 214 -13.45 -3.40 -17.37
CA ARG A 214 -14.02 -3.69 -18.69
C ARG A 214 -13.17 -4.73 -19.42
N ARG A 215 -13.71 -5.33 -20.48
CA ARG A 215 -12.89 -6.20 -21.34
C ARG A 215 -11.86 -5.39 -22.12
N TYR A 216 -10.72 -5.99 -22.37
CA TYR A 216 -9.71 -5.43 -23.24
C TYR A 216 -10.24 -5.16 -24.65
N ASP A 217 -10.03 -3.94 -25.15
CA ASP A 217 -10.56 -3.46 -26.43
C ASP A 217 -9.65 -2.43 -27.13
N LEU A 218 -8.41 -2.27 -26.68
CA LEU A 218 -7.51 -1.28 -27.27
C LEU A 218 -7.07 -1.71 -28.68
N GLU A 219 -6.73 -0.73 -29.52
CA GLU A 219 -6.20 -1.01 -30.85
C GLU A 219 -4.75 -1.50 -30.79
N LYS A 220 -4.37 -2.34 -31.77
CA LYS A 220 -3.01 -2.83 -31.93
C LYS A 220 -2.07 -1.71 -32.35
N GLN A 221 -0.98 -1.57 -31.61
CA GLN A 221 0.13 -0.67 -31.92
C GLN A 221 1.43 -1.45 -32.09
N GLN A 222 2.39 -0.80 -32.75
CA GLN A 222 3.74 -1.33 -32.86
C GLN A 222 4.42 -1.32 -31.48
N VAL A 223 5.01 -2.44 -31.08
CA VAL A 223 5.82 -2.51 -29.86
C VAL A 223 7.02 -1.57 -30.02
N PRO A 224 7.24 -0.61 -29.10
CA PRO A 224 8.37 0.31 -29.19
C PRO A 224 9.70 -0.43 -29.00
N LYS A 225 10.76 0.11 -29.60
CA LYS A 225 12.11 -0.44 -29.46
C LYS A 225 12.52 -0.48 -27.98
N GLY A 226 13.15 -1.58 -27.57
CA GLY A 226 13.68 -1.77 -26.21
C GLY A 226 12.64 -2.22 -25.18
N LEU A 227 11.37 -2.41 -25.57
CA LEU A 227 10.35 -3.07 -24.73
C LEU A 227 10.25 -4.55 -25.08
N ASP A 228 10.52 -5.42 -24.11
CA ASP A 228 10.16 -6.83 -24.20
C ASP A 228 8.67 -7.01 -23.83
N TRP A 229 7.81 -7.00 -24.86
CA TRP A 229 6.37 -7.14 -24.67
C TRP A 229 5.96 -8.53 -24.16
N LYS A 230 6.67 -9.59 -24.56
CA LYS A 230 6.37 -10.95 -24.10
C LYS A 230 6.67 -11.08 -22.61
N ALA A 231 7.80 -10.52 -22.16
CA ALA A 231 8.11 -10.45 -20.74
C ALA A 231 7.18 -9.50 -19.99
N TRP A 232 6.65 -8.44 -20.62
CA TRP A 232 5.62 -7.61 -19.98
C TRP A 232 4.31 -8.37 -19.72
N LEU A 233 3.85 -9.18 -20.68
CA LEU A 233 2.64 -10.01 -20.55
C LEU A 233 2.79 -11.08 -19.46
N GLY A 234 3.93 -11.76 -19.42
CA GLY A 234 4.19 -12.77 -18.38
C GLY A 234 3.16 -13.90 -18.38
N PRO A 235 2.44 -14.15 -17.26
CA PRO A 235 1.48 -15.26 -17.14
C PRO A 235 0.17 -15.02 -17.91
N LEU A 236 -0.05 -13.83 -18.47
CA LEU A 236 -1.30 -13.49 -19.14
C LEU A 236 -1.45 -14.18 -20.50
N PRO A 237 -2.69 -14.33 -21.00
CA PRO A 237 -2.95 -14.68 -22.39
C PRO A 237 -2.30 -13.70 -23.37
N GLU A 238 -2.12 -14.15 -24.62
CA GLU A 238 -1.60 -13.28 -25.67
C GLU A 238 -2.51 -12.07 -25.90
N MET A 239 -1.92 -10.87 -25.81
CA MET A 239 -2.59 -9.59 -26.07
C MET A 239 -1.65 -8.70 -26.88
N HIS A 240 -2.19 -7.90 -27.80
CA HIS A 240 -1.34 -6.96 -28.53
C HIS A 240 -0.96 -5.75 -27.68
N PHE A 241 0.16 -5.13 -28.06
CA PHE A 241 0.62 -3.91 -27.41
C PHE A 241 -0.28 -2.72 -27.72
N ASN A 242 -0.48 -1.89 -26.71
CA ASN A 242 -0.96 -0.51 -26.83
C ASN A 242 -0.25 0.34 -25.76
N GLU A 243 0.12 1.56 -26.09
CA GLU A 243 0.86 2.46 -25.20
C GLU A 243 0.12 2.77 -23.89
N GLN A 244 -1.20 2.67 -23.87
CA GLN A 244 -1.97 2.84 -22.64
C GLN A 244 -1.67 1.72 -21.62
N LEU A 245 -1.31 0.50 -22.07
CA LEU A 245 -0.91 -0.59 -21.18
C LEU A 245 0.50 -0.37 -20.60
N ASN A 246 1.45 0.11 -21.40
CA ASN A 246 2.79 0.46 -20.93
C ASN A 246 3.13 1.88 -21.38
N PRO A 247 2.78 2.89 -20.55
CA PRO A 247 2.91 4.30 -20.91
C PRO A 247 4.32 4.70 -21.34
N PRO A 248 4.46 5.51 -22.41
CA PRO A 248 5.73 6.06 -22.83
C PRO A 248 6.23 7.09 -21.81
N ILE A 249 7.53 7.32 -21.82
CA ILE A 249 8.21 8.29 -20.96
C ILE A 249 9.18 9.13 -21.80
N SER A 250 9.59 10.29 -21.29
CA SER A 250 10.72 11.06 -21.85
C SER A 250 11.91 11.06 -20.89
N LEU A 251 13.10 11.26 -21.46
CA LEU A 251 14.37 11.34 -20.72
C LEU A 251 14.96 12.74 -20.71
N ASP A 252 14.94 13.43 -21.86
CA ASP A 252 15.56 14.74 -22.02
C ASP A 252 14.82 15.61 -23.07
N PRO A 253 14.11 16.68 -22.65
CA PRO A 253 13.79 16.99 -21.26
C PRO A 253 12.86 15.92 -20.67
N GLU A 254 13.03 15.65 -19.37
CA GLU A 254 12.07 14.83 -18.63
C GLU A 254 10.73 15.57 -18.51
N GLU A 255 9.66 14.93 -18.96
CA GLU A 255 8.28 15.38 -18.85
C GLU A 255 7.51 14.44 -17.92
N ASN A 256 6.51 14.98 -17.22
CA ASN A 256 5.58 14.14 -16.48
C ASN A 256 4.77 13.29 -17.45
N GLU A 257 4.63 11.99 -17.16
CA GLU A 257 3.85 11.10 -18.01
C GLU A 257 2.41 11.59 -18.09
N LYS A 258 1.90 11.74 -19.31
CA LYS A 258 0.52 12.15 -19.55
C LYS A 258 -0.46 11.00 -19.30
N LEU A 259 -0.01 9.78 -19.54
CA LEU A 259 -0.79 8.57 -19.32
C LEU A 259 -0.42 7.91 -17.99
N TRP A 260 -1.43 7.33 -17.36
CA TRP A 260 -1.25 6.34 -16.30
C TRP A 260 -1.47 4.95 -16.91
N GLY A 261 -0.88 3.91 -16.30
CA GLY A 261 -1.00 2.54 -16.82
C GLY A 261 -2.44 2.06 -16.81
N ALA A 262 -3.07 2.00 -17.98
CA ALA A 262 -4.47 1.63 -18.19
C ALA A 262 -4.72 0.12 -18.08
N TRP A 263 -3.66 -0.69 -18.00
CA TRP A 263 -3.73 -2.13 -17.73
C TRP A 263 -4.67 -2.45 -16.54
N ARG A 264 -4.73 -1.59 -15.54
CA ARG A 264 -5.59 -1.75 -14.35
C ARG A 264 -7.10 -1.72 -14.66
N TRP A 265 -7.51 -1.17 -15.81
CA TRP A 265 -8.92 -1.02 -16.19
C TRP A 265 -9.48 -2.23 -16.93
N PHE A 266 -8.61 -3.16 -17.37
CA PHE A 266 -9.00 -4.32 -18.17
C PHE A 266 -9.03 -5.58 -17.33
N LYS A 267 -10.08 -6.39 -17.48
CA LYS A 267 -10.28 -7.64 -16.74
C LYS A 267 -9.10 -8.60 -16.87
N GLU A 268 -8.45 -8.59 -18.02
CA GLU A 268 -7.32 -9.45 -18.36
C GLU A 268 -6.06 -9.10 -17.57
N THR A 269 -5.90 -7.83 -17.18
CA THR A 269 -4.64 -7.31 -16.59
C THR A 269 -4.83 -6.62 -15.22
N GLY A 270 -6.08 -6.46 -14.75
CA GLY A 270 -6.40 -5.71 -13.54
C GLY A 270 -7.87 -5.84 -13.12
N GLY A 271 -8.24 -5.15 -12.04
CA GLY A 271 -9.56 -5.27 -11.41
C GLY A 271 -10.39 -3.98 -11.37
N GLY A 272 -10.05 -2.99 -12.19
CA GLY A 272 -10.80 -1.73 -12.27
C GLY A 272 -10.57 -0.82 -11.06
N TYR A 273 -11.45 0.17 -10.86
CA TYR A 273 -11.44 1.00 -9.65
C TYR A 273 -11.69 0.15 -8.38
N MET A 274 -12.39 -0.97 -8.52
CA MET A 274 -12.65 -1.93 -7.45
C MET A 274 -11.36 -2.47 -6.82
N THR A 275 -10.29 -2.67 -7.58
CA THR A 275 -8.99 -3.06 -7.01
C THR A 275 -8.02 -1.88 -6.89
N ASP A 276 -8.00 -0.93 -7.83
CA ASP A 276 -7.02 0.18 -7.80
C ASP A 276 -7.29 1.13 -6.63
N TRP A 277 -8.53 1.62 -6.50
CA TRP A 277 -8.95 2.49 -5.41
C TRP A 277 -9.61 1.74 -4.26
N GLY A 278 -10.21 0.58 -4.53
CA GLY A 278 -10.71 -0.29 -3.48
C GLY A 278 -9.61 -0.82 -2.56
N ALA A 279 -8.40 -1.07 -3.05
CA ALA A 279 -7.25 -1.40 -2.19
C ALA A 279 -6.90 -0.29 -1.19
N HIS A 280 -7.41 0.93 -1.38
CA HIS A 280 -7.34 1.99 -0.37
C HIS A 280 -8.60 2.03 0.51
N MET A 281 -9.79 2.03 -0.08
CA MET A 281 -11.02 2.31 0.68
C MET A 281 -11.58 1.08 1.39
N PHE A 282 -11.51 -0.11 0.78
CA PHE A 282 -11.84 -1.35 1.48
C PHE A 282 -10.83 -1.66 2.57
N ASP A 283 -9.56 -1.30 2.38
CA ASP A 283 -8.53 -1.44 3.42
C ASP A 283 -8.89 -0.64 4.68
N ILE A 284 -9.24 0.64 4.52
CA ILE A 284 -9.65 1.49 5.64
C ILE A 284 -10.97 0.99 6.26
N ALA A 285 -11.93 0.54 5.44
CA ALA A 285 -13.19 -0.01 5.94
C ALA A 285 -12.96 -1.26 6.80
N GLN A 286 -12.18 -2.23 6.29
CA GLN A 286 -11.78 -3.44 7.00
C GLN A 286 -11.04 -3.10 8.30
N TRP A 287 -10.12 -2.15 8.24
CA TRP A 287 -9.36 -1.72 9.41
C TRP A 287 -10.26 -1.12 10.50
N GLY A 288 -11.15 -0.19 10.14
CA GLY A 288 -12.08 0.45 11.07
C GLY A 288 -13.09 -0.54 11.66
N LEU A 289 -13.47 -1.58 10.90
CA LEU A 289 -14.34 -2.66 11.38
C LEU A 289 -13.63 -3.71 12.24
N GLY A 290 -12.29 -3.67 12.32
CA GLY A 290 -11.51 -4.72 12.99
C GLY A 290 -11.55 -6.05 12.25
N MET A 291 -11.69 -6.01 10.92
CA MET A 291 -11.83 -7.17 10.03
C MET A 291 -10.56 -7.45 9.21
N ASP A 292 -9.43 -6.86 9.61
CA ASP A 292 -8.11 -7.25 9.11
C ASP A 292 -7.93 -8.77 9.24
N ARG A 293 -7.37 -9.41 8.19
CA ARG A 293 -7.19 -10.88 8.11
C ARG A 293 -8.51 -11.68 8.05
N SER A 294 -9.64 -11.02 7.86
CA SER A 294 -10.96 -11.62 7.68
C SER A 294 -11.75 -10.86 6.61
N GLY A 295 -13.07 -10.94 6.60
CA GLY A 295 -13.89 -10.27 5.61
C GLY A 295 -15.39 -10.52 5.77
N PRO A 296 -16.19 -10.13 4.77
CA PRO A 296 -17.62 -10.38 4.76
C PRO A 296 -17.92 -11.89 4.69
N ILE A 297 -19.16 -12.29 4.90
CA ILE A 297 -19.65 -13.66 4.70
C ILE A 297 -20.54 -13.79 3.46
N LYS A 298 -20.89 -12.67 2.84
CA LYS A 298 -21.73 -12.63 1.64
C LYS A 298 -21.43 -11.36 0.84
N VAL A 299 -21.48 -11.47 -0.48
CA VAL A 299 -21.42 -10.34 -1.41
C VAL A 299 -22.65 -10.37 -2.33
N ILE A 300 -23.30 -9.23 -2.49
CA ILE A 300 -24.53 -9.05 -3.27
C ILE A 300 -24.22 -8.02 -4.36
N PRO A 301 -24.23 -8.40 -5.65
CA PRO A 301 -23.91 -7.47 -6.73
C PRO A 301 -24.95 -6.36 -6.86
N ALA A 302 -24.55 -5.26 -7.50
CA ALA A 302 -25.49 -4.20 -7.83
C ALA A 302 -26.56 -4.70 -8.82
N ALA A 303 -27.83 -4.52 -8.48
CA ALA A 303 -28.98 -4.94 -9.29
C ALA A 303 -30.23 -4.13 -8.90
N ASP A 304 -31.12 -3.86 -9.86
CA ASP A 304 -32.42 -3.18 -9.63
C ASP A 304 -32.32 -1.86 -8.85
N GLY A 305 -31.30 -1.04 -9.18
CA GLY A 305 -31.03 0.24 -8.50
C GLY A 305 -30.43 0.10 -7.10
N LYS A 306 -30.16 -1.11 -6.62
CA LYS A 306 -29.43 -1.36 -5.36
C LYS A 306 -27.92 -1.43 -5.62
N PRO A 307 -27.10 -0.83 -4.74
CA PRO A 307 -25.65 -0.88 -4.85
C PRO A 307 -25.06 -2.24 -4.48
N LEU A 308 -23.83 -2.51 -4.91
CA LEU A 308 -23.02 -3.64 -4.45
C LEU A 308 -22.89 -3.57 -2.92
N THR A 309 -23.22 -4.67 -2.26
CA THR A 309 -23.27 -4.75 -0.79
C THR A 309 -22.55 -5.98 -0.28
N TYR A 310 -21.71 -5.80 0.74
CA TYR A 310 -21.09 -6.87 1.50
C TYR A 310 -21.75 -7.00 2.87
N GLN A 311 -22.03 -8.22 3.30
CA GLN A 311 -22.61 -8.49 4.62
C GLN A 311 -21.60 -9.21 5.50
N TYR A 312 -21.41 -8.72 6.73
CA TYR A 312 -20.48 -9.29 7.71
C TYR A 312 -21.22 -10.11 8.75
N ALA A 313 -20.54 -11.10 9.35
CA ALA A 313 -21.13 -11.97 10.38
C ALA A 313 -21.64 -11.21 11.62
N ASN A 314 -21.06 -10.03 11.90
CA ASN A 314 -21.49 -9.16 12.99
C ASN A 314 -22.74 -8.31 12.66
N GLY A 315 -23.34 -8.49 11.47
CA GLY A 315 -24.53 -7.80 11.00
C GLY A 315 -24.26 -6.43 10.33
N VAL A 316 -23.00 -6.01 10.19
CA VAL A 316 -22.66 -4.79 9.44
C VAL A 316 -22.85 -5.01 7.95
N GLU A 317 -23.43 -4.01 7.27
CA GLU A 317 -23.43 -3.94 5.81
C GLU A 317 -22.44 -2.89 5.32
N MET A 318 -21.60 -3.27 4.36
CA MET A 318 -20.73 -2.35 3.64
C MET A 318 -21.27 -2.14 2.23
N ILE A 319 -21.61 -0.90 1.89
CA ILE A 319 -22.28 -0.52 0.65
C ILE A 319 -21.31 0.27 -0.23
N VAL A 320 -21.19 -0.14 -1.50
CA VAL A 320 -20.29 0.49 -2.47
C VAL A 320 -21.05 1.43 -3.38
N GLY A 321 -20.59 2.68 -3.47
CA GLY A 321 -21.16 3.70 -4.34
C GLY A 321 -20.83 5.11 -3.86
N PRO A 322 -21.13 6.15 -4.65
CA PRO A 322 -21.01 7.53 -4.20
C PRO A 322 -21.93 7.77 -3.00
N PHE A 323 -21.45 8.57 -2.05
CA PHE A 323 -22.22 9.01 -0.90
C PHE A 323 -21.91 10.48 -0.60
N ASP A 324 -22.86 11.17 0.04
CA ASP A 324 -22.80 12.60 0.34
C ASP A 324 -22.33 13.41 -0.90
N GLU A 325 -21.23 14.17 -0.80
CA GLU A 325 -20.63 14.96 -1.88
C GLU A 325 -19.79 14.15 -2.91
N GLY A 326 -19.74 12.83 -2.83
CA GLY A 326 -19.07 11.98 -3.82
C GLY A 326 -17.55 11.96 -3.75
N ARG A 327 -16.94 12.26 -2.59
CA ARG A 327 -15.49 12.06 -2.40
C ARG A 327 -15.15 10.57 -2.31
N GLN A 328 -14.10 10.12 -3.01
CA GLN A 328 -13.55 8.78 -2.83
C GLN A 328 -13.08 8.64 -1.38
N GLY A 329 -13.68 7.72 -0.63
CA GLY A 329 -13.58 7.71 0.83
C GLY A 329 -14.37 6.60 1.50
N VAL A 330 -14.36 6.63 2.82
CA VAL A 330 -15.10 5.70 3.68
C VAL A 330 -15.92 6.50 4.69
N LYS A 331 -17.19 6.11 4.90
CA LYS A 331 -18.06 6.64 5.95
C LYS A 331 -18.55 5.50 6.85
N PHE A 332 -18.16 5.54 8.11
CA PHE A 332 -18.63 4.64 9.16
C PHE A 332 -19.85 5.25 9.84
N ILE A 333 -20.93 4.49 9.97
CA ILE A 333 -22.18 4.91 10.58
C ILE A 333 -22.49 3.95 11.74
N GLY A 334 -22.55 4.48 12.96
CA GLY A 334 -22.96 3.76 14.15
C GLY A 334 -24.14 4.42 14.87
N ASP A 335 -24.63 3.77 15.91
CA ASP A 335 -25.81 4.22 16.67
C ASP A 335 -25.57 5.48 17.53
N LYS A 336 -24.31 5.91 17.71
CA LYS A 336 -23.95 7.13 18.45
C LYS A 336 -23.29 8.21 17.58
N GLY A 337 -23.15 7.99 16.28
CA GLY A 337 -22.56 8.98 15.39
C GLY A 337 -21.98 8.39 14.10
N TRP A 338 -21.32 9.23 13.33
CA TRP A 338 -20.65 8.82 12.10
C TRP A 338 -19.31 9.53 11.93
N ILE A 339 -18.39 8.87 11.23
CA ILE A 339 -17.08 9.41 10.81
C ILE A 339 -16.94 9.17 9.31
N LYS A 340 -16.54 10.20 8.57
CA LYS A 340 -16.21 10.14 7.14
C LYS A 340 -14.77 10.57 6.94
N VAL A 341 -14.02 9.81 6.15
CA VAL A 341 -12.61 10.09 5.87
C VAL A 341 -12.30 9.87 4.39
N SER A 342 -11.54 10.80 3.82
CA SER A 342 -10.99 10.73 2.48
C SER A 342 -9.62 11.42 2.45
N ARG A 343 -8.92 11.37 1.30
CA ARG A 343 -7.61 12.02 1.20
C ARG A 343 -7.74 13.52 1.50
N GLY A 344 -6.98 13.97 2.50
CA GLY A 344 -6.96 15.37 2.93
C GLY A 344 -8.19 15.84 3.73
N ASN A 345 -9.14 14.97 4.05
CA ASN A 345 -10.39 15.38 4.69
C ASN A 345 -10.86 14.43 5.80
N PHE A 346 -11.49 15.00 6.83
CA PHE A 346 -12.07 14.28 7.95
C PHE A 346 -13.34 15.01 8.40
N ASP A 347 -14.48 14.32 8.39
CA ASP A 347 -15.76 14.85 8.86
C ASP A 347 -16.38 13.89 9.88
N SER A 348 -17.17 14.44 10.79
CA SER A 348 -17.84 13.66 11.82
C SER A 348 -19.16 14.28 12.22
N SER A 349 -20.04 13.47 12.81
CA SER A 349 -21.31 13.92 13.39
C SER A 349 -21.13 14.82 14.61
N ASP A 350 -19.97 14.73 15.27
CA ASP A 350 -19.65 15.42 16.52
C ASP A 350 -18.21 15.93 16.46
N GLU A 351 -17.96 17.16 16.94
CA GLU A 351 -16.64 17.80 16.94
C GLU A 351 -15.63 17.05 17.81
N SER A 352 -16.07 16.37 18.88
CA SER A 352 -15.20 15.58 19.76
C SER A 352 -14.60 14.34 19.09
N LEU A 353 -15.11 13.97 17.91
CA LEU A 353 -14.57 12.88 17.09
C LEU A 353 -13.43 13.33 16.17
N LYS A 354 -13.20 14.65 15.99
CA LYS A 354 -12.17 15.17 15.10
C LYS A 354 -10.75 14.96 15.65
N PRO A 355 -9.74 14.81 14.78
CA PRO A 355 -8.35 14.69 15.22
C PRO A 355 -7.88 15.99 15.89
N THR A 356 -7.15 15.87 17.00
CA THR A 356 -6.58 17.00 17.76
C THR A 356 -5.06 17.10 17.64
N MET A 357 -4.43 16.19 16.90
CA MET A 357 -2.96 16.08 16.82
C MET A 357 -2.42 16.68 15.53
N GLU A 358 -1.30 17.40 15.66
CA GLU A 358 -0.52 17.87 14.51
C GLU A 358 0.36 16.77 13.94
N ARG A 359 0.71 16.92 12.66
CA ARG A 359 1.51 15.93 11.92
C ARG A 359 2.99 16.04 12.30
N PRO A 360 3.64 14.96 12.78
CA PRO A 360 5.08 15.00 12.99
C PRO A 360 5.81 15.15 11.66
N ALA A 361 6.79 16.05 11.61
CA ALA A 361 7.62 16.29 10.43
C ALA A 361 8.83 15.34 10.44
N LEU A 362 8.71 14.18 9.79
CA LEU A 362 9.78 13.18 9.71
C LEU A 362 10.82 13.46 8.60
N GLY A 363 10.55 14.38 7.67
CA GLY A 363 11.41 14.64 6.49
C GLY A 363 11.37 13.55 5.40
N TYR A 364 10.74 12.40 5.68
CA TYR A 364 10.43 11.32 4.75
C TYR A 364 9.04 10.73 5.03
N PRO A 365 8.42 10.03 4.07
CA PRO A 365 7.09 9.45 4.27
C PRO A 365 7.08 8.35 5.35
N PRO A 366 6.20 8.43 6.37
CA PRO A 366 6.16 7.44 7.46
C PRO A 366 5.92 6.01 6.98
N HIS A 367 5.21 5.85 5.87
CA HIS A 367 4.91 4.55 5.27
C HIS A 367 6.16 3.80 4.81
N TYR A 368 7.11 4.51 4.18
CA TYR A 368 8.36 3.89 3.72
C TYR A 368 9.27 3.58 4.90
N TRP A 369 9.30 4.46 5.91
CA TRP A 369 10.03 4.20 7.15
C TRP A 369 9.50 2.96 7.89
N ASP A 370 8.18 2.74 7.93
CA ASP A 370 7.61 1.56 8.57
C ASP A 370 8.15 0.26 7.97
N PHE A 371 8.31 0.18 6.64
CA PHE A 371 8.94 -0.96 5.99
C PHE A 371 10.41 -1.12 6.42
N ILE A 372 11.21 -0.06 6.32
CA ILE A 372 12.63 -0.10 6.68
C ILE A 372 12.82 -0.49 8.17
N ASP A 373 12.06 0.11 9.07
CA ASP A 373 12.05 -0.22 10.50
C ASP A 373 11.66 -1.68 10.76
N SER A 374 10.72 -2.21 9.97
CA SER A 374 10.26 -3.59 10.08
C SER A 374 11.31 -4.59 9.61
N VAL A 375 12.04 -4.27 8.54
CA VAL A 375 13.18 -5.07 8.06
C VAL A 375 14.29 -5.08 9.11
N ILE A 376 14.66 -3.91 9.66
CA ILE A 376 15.70 -3.78 10.69
C ILE A 376 15.33 -4.58 11.95
N LYS A 377 14.08 -4.46 12.41
CA LYS A 377 13.61 -5.06 13.68
C LYS A 377 13.04 -6.46 13.54
N ARG A 378 12.96 -7.02 12.32
CA ARG A 378 12.28 -8.29 12.01
C ARG A 378 10.87 -8.38 12.61
N LYS A 379 10.05 -7.34 12.40
CA LYS A 379 8.65 -7.31 12.82
C LYS A 379 7.71 -7.20 11.62
N ASP A 380 6.44 -7.51 11.82
CA ASP A 380 5.41 -7.20 10.83
C ASP A 380 5.26 -5.66 10.69
N PRO A 381 5.11 -5.14 9.44
CA PRO A 381 4.78 -3.74 9.19
C PRO A 381 3.32 -3.43 9.54
N ILE A 382 2.89 -2.17 9.39
CA ILE A 382 1.50 -1.74 9.62
C ILE A 382 0.51 -2.54 8.76
N VAL A 383 0.90 -2.86 7.52
CA VAL A 383 0.13 -3.70 6.60
C VAL A 383 0.98 -4.90 6.17
N PRO A 384 0.99 -5.99 6.95
CA PRO A 384 1.62 -7.23 6.56
C PRO A 384 0.82 -7.95 5.47
N VAL A 385 1.40 -9.01 4.90
CA VAL A 385 0.84 -9.76 3.77
C VAL A 385 -0.62 -10.19 3.97
N GLU A 386 -1.01 -10.66 5.16
CA GLU A 386 -2.37 -11.14 5.41
C GLU A 386 -3.40 -10.01 5.43
N VAL A 387 -3.00 -8.83 5.88
CA VAL A 387 -3.89 -7.66 5.89
C VAL A 387 -4.12 -7.19 4.45
N GLY A 388 -3.05 -7.04 3.67
CA GLY A 388 -3.18 -6.72 2.24
C GLY A 388 -3.96 -7.76 1.45
N HIS A 389 -3.78 -9.05 1.79
CA HIS A 389 -4.54 -10.15 1.17
C HIS A 389 -6.03 -10.05 1.50
N SER A 390 -6.38 -9.83 2.77
CA SER A 390 -7.79 -9.66 3.17
C SER A 390 -8.47 -8.46 2.48
N THR A 391 -7.75 -7.36 2.28
CA THR A 391 -8.22 -6.23 1.46
C THR A 391 -8.43 -6.65 0.01
N CYS A 392 -7.45 -7.33 -0.58
CA CYS A 392 -7.53 -7.79 -1.98
C CYS A 392 -8.70 -8.75 -2.20
N VAL A 393 -8.97 -9.65 -1.25
CA VAL A 393 -10.14 -10.54 -1.26
C VAL A 393 -11.43 -9.76 -1.38
N VAL A 394 -11.63 -8.72 -0.55
CA VAL A 394 -12.84 -7.89 -0.60
C VAL A 394 -13.01 -7.26 -1.98
N CYS A 395 -11.95 -6.70 -2.57
CA CYS A 395 -12.00 -6.15 -3.92
C CYS A 395 -12.41 -7.22 -4.95
N THR A 396 -11.75 -8.38 -4.90
CA THR A 396 -11.87 -9.41 -5.94
C THR A 396 -13.21 -10.13 -5.89
N ILE A 397 -13.75 -10.47 -4.71
CA ILE A 397 -15.08 -11.09 -4.63
C ILE A 397 -16.19 -10.14 -5.10
N GLY A 398 -16.01 -8.82 -4.97
CA GLY A 398 -16.90 -7.81 -5.54
C GLY A 398 -16.96 -7.86 -7.07
N ASN A 399 -15.80 -7.99 -7.71
CA ASN A 399 -15.73 -8.19 -9.17
C ASN A 399 -16.34 -9.53 -9.60
N ILE A 400 -16.11 -10.62 -8.86
CA ILE A 400 -16.68 -11.94 -9.16
C ILE A 400 -18.22 -11.90 -9.06
N ALA A 401 -18.77 -11.29 -8.00
CA ALA A 401 -20.21 -11.15 -7.84
C ALA A 401 -20.85 -10.33 -8.97
N HIS A 402 -20.19 -9.22 -9.37
CA HIS A 402 -20.64 -8.41 -10.49
C HIS A 402 -20.65 -9.20 -11.80
N GLU A 403 -19.58 -9.95 -12.08
CA GLU A 403 -19.49 -10.78 -13.28
C GLU A 403 -20.59 -11.86 -13.34
N LEU A 404 -20.88 -12.49 -12.20
CA LEU A 404 -21.90 -13.54 -12.11
C LEU A 404 -23.33 -13.01 -12.03
N GLY A 405 -23.52 -11.73 -11.72
CA GLY A 405 -24.84 -11.09 -11.63
C GLY A 405 -25.75 -11.67 -10.54
N ARG A 406 -25.20 -12.38 -9.54
CA ARG A 406 -25.96 -12.99 -8.44
C ARG A 406 -25.23 -12.91 -7.10
N PRO A 407 -25.96 -12.93 -5.96
CA PRO A 407 -25.35 -13.01 -4.64
C PRO A 407 -24.48 -14.26 -4.47
N LEU A 408 -23.38 -14.12 -3.74
CA LEU A 408 -22.44 -15.20 -3.42
C LEU A 408 -22.21 -15.25 -1.91
N ASP A 409 -22.31 -16.45 -1.35
CA ASP A 409 -21.84 -16.72 0.01
C ASP A 409 -20.31 -16.86 -0.02
N TRP A 410 -19.63 -16.28 0.97
CA TRP A 410 -18.17 -16.30 1.09
C TRP A 410 -17.78 -16.89 2.45
N ASP A 411 -16.81 -17.80 2.43
CA ASP A 411 -16.19 -18.30 3.64
C ASP A 411 -14.88 -17.53 3.88
N PRO A 412 -14.83 -16.57 4.83
CA PRO A 412 -13.62 -15.80 5.09
C PRO A 412 -12.53 -16.59 5.82
N VAL A 413 -12.84 -17.76 6.38
CA VAL A 413 -11.86 -18.63 7.05
C VAL A 413 -11.12 -19.46 6.02
N ASN A 414 -11.85 -20.18 5.16
CA ASN A 414 -11.26 -21.00 4.10
C ASN A 414 -10.97 -20.22 2.82
N GLN A 415 -11.38 -18.95 2.77
CA GLN A 415 -11.20 -18.03 1.65
C GLN A 415 -11.68 -18.61 0.31
N THR A 416 -12.94 -19.05 0.31
CA THR A 416 -13.57 -19.70 -0.85
C THR A 416 -15.08 -19.40 -0.90
N PHE A 417 -15.73 -19.72 -2.03
CA PHE A 417 -17.18 -19.72 -2.16
C PHE A 417 -17.73 -21.12 -1.81
N PRO A 418 -18.34 -21.33 -0.63
CA PRO A 418 -18.91 -22.63 -0.28
C PRO A 418 -20.04 -22.99 -1.23
N ASN A 419 -20.07 -24.25 -1.68
CA ASN A 419 -21.12 -24.81 -2.54
C ASN A 419 -21.32 -24.13 -3.91
N ASP A 420 -20.39 -23.27 -4.35
CA ASP A 420 -20.46 -22.59 -5.65
C ASP A 420 -19.22 -22.92 -6.49
N TRP A 421 -19.34 -23.88 -7.40
CA TRP A 421 -18.22 -24.29 -8.25
C TRP A 421 -17.86 -23.22 -9.29
N GLU A 422 -18.84 -22.48 -9.77
CA GLU A 422 -18.65 -21.46 -10.81
C GLU A 422 -17.91 -20.24 -10.25
N ALA A 423 -18.26 -19.78 -9.05
CA ALA A 423 -17.53 -18.72 -8.37
C ALA A 423 -16.12 -19.17 -7.94
N ARG A 424 -15.97 -20.43 -7.47
CA ARG A 424 -14.64 -21.00 -7.16
C ARG A 424 -13.71 -21.05 -8.36
N ALA A 425 -14.24 -21.33 -9.55
CA ALA A 425 -13.44 -21.31 -10.78
C ALA A 425 -12.89 -19.91 -11.14
N ARG A 426 -13.35 -18.84 -10.47
CA ARG A 426 -12.86 -17.46 -10.65
C ARG A 426 -11.89 -17.00 -9.56
N LEU A 427 -11.49 -17.88 -8.64
CA LEU A 427 -10.44 -17.59 -7.65
C LEU A 427 -9.06 -17.42 -8.29
N HIS A 428 -8.88 -17.95 -9.50
CA HIS A 428 -7.66 -17.82 -10.29
C HIS A 428 -7.97 -17.94 -11.80
N TYR A 429 -7.04 -17.49 -12.64
CA TYR A 429 -7.06 -17.72 -14.09
C TYR A 429 -5.99 -18.75 -14.46
N ASN A 430 -6.05 -19.28 -15.68
CA ASN A 430 -4.99 -20.17 -16.16
C ASN A 430 -3.77 -19.33 -16.56
N TYR A 431 -2.64 -19.56 -15.90
CA TYR A 431 -1.37 -18.99 -16.34
C TYR A 431 -0.95 -19.58 -17.68
N GLU A 432 -0.47 -18.72 -18.57
CA GLU A 432 0.10 -19.09 -19.86
C GLU A 432 1.63 -18.94 -19.86
N ASN A 433 2.26 -19.15 -21.03
CA ASN A 433 3.70 -18.91 -21.26
C ASN A 433 4.66 -19.67 -20.33
N GLY A 434 4.20 -20.77 -19.71
CA GLY A 434 5.02 -21.62 -18.84
C GLY A 434 5.19 -21.12 -17.40
N TYR A 435 4.46 -20.07 -17.01
CA TYR A 435 4.48 -19.56 -15.63
C TYR A 435 3.65 -20.44 -14.69
N LYS A 436 4.07 -20.49 -13.42
CA LYS A 436 3.37 -21.15 -12.32
C LYS A 436 3.76 -20.49 -11.00
N LEU A 437 2.88 -20.58 -10.00
CA LEU A 437 3.10 -20.13 -8.63
C LEU A 437 3.86 -21.16 -7.80
#